data_AF-A0A7Y4VQ54-F1
#
_entry.id   AF-A0A7Y4VQ54-F1
#
_cell.length_a   1.000
_cell.length_b   1.000
_cell.length_c   1.000
_cell.angle_alpha   90.00
_cell.angle_beta   90.00
_cell.angle_gamma   90.00
#
_symmetry.space_group_name_H-M   'P 1'
#
loop_
_entity.id
_entity.type
_entity.pdbx_description
1 polymer ?
#
loop_
_entity_poly.entity_id
_entity_poly.type
_entity_poly.pdbx_seq_one_letter_code
_entity_poly.pdbx_strand_id
1 'polypeptide(L)'
;MTVAFSKTDTVAESDAAQNPPADRIGRARRRLSFADLTGIMPEVARLRRGHRTVGQWTLAQMCRHLADSFHGSIDGFGTNRHRIMRVFIGRRALRRVFAANGIGAGFTVTERLNPPSDAALDPSAADLDAAIRRFLAHCGPWDVHPFFGRLTREEWTRLHRIHSAHHLSFAIPTGEPAASPSGPTLFFA
;
A
#
# COMPACT_ATOMS: atom_id res chain seq x y z
N MET A 1 39.44 25.31 -56.92
CA MET A 1 40.41 25.52 -55.83
C MET A 1 39.76 24.99 -54.57
N THR A 2 39.93 23.70 -54.27
CA THR A 2 41.05 23.11 -53.51
C THR A 2 40.86 23.27 -52.01
N VAL A 3 40.73 22.11 -51.39
CA VAL A 3 40.56 21.74 -49.99
C VAL A 3 41.70 22.27 -49.10
N ALA A 4 41.40 22.55 -47.84
CA ALA A 4 42.36 22.34 -46.75
C ALA A 4 41.64 21.73 -45.53
N PHE A 5 42.13 20.55 -45.16
CA PHE A 5 41.78 19.69 -44.03
C PHE A 5 42.78 19.93 -42.89
N SER A 6 42.35 19.85 -41.63
CA SER A 6 43.04 19.19 -40.48
C SER A 6 42.19 19.41 -39.21
N LYS A 7 41.67 18.42 -38.47
CA LYS A 7 42.33 17.44 -37.55
C LYS A 7 43.32 18.15 -36.61
N THR A 8 43.27 18.09 -35.28
CA THR A 8 42.84 17.13 -34.23
C THR A 8 42.51 17.95 -32.94
N ASP A 9 41.94 17.51 -31.81
CA ASP A 9 42.36 16.47 -30.87
C ASP A 9 41.31 16.20 -29.77
N THR A 10 41.40 14.99 -29.23
CA THR A 10 40.69 14.37 -28.12
C THR A 10 40.99 15.01 -26.76
N VAL A 11 39.99 15.19 -25.88
CA VAL A 11 40.19 15.13 -24.42
C VAL A 11 38.97 14.59 -23.67
N ALA A 12 39.22 13.50 -22.94
CA ALA A 12 38.66 13.02 -21.67
C ALA A 12 37.22 13.35 -21.24
N GLU A 13 36.43 12.27 -21.15
CA GLU A 13 35.69 11.81 -19.98
C GLU A 13 35.77 12.67 -18.69
N SER A 14 34.63 13.19 -18.25
CA SER A 14 34.41 13.51 -16.84
C SER A 14 33.04 12.99 -16.41
N ASP A 15 33.05 12.02 -15.50
CA ASP A 15 31.93 11.53 -14.71
C ASP A 15 31.11 12.70 -14.13
N ALA A 16 29.96 12.99 -14.73
CA ALA A 16 28.92 13.79 -14.09
C ALA A 16 28.06 12.88 -13.20
N ALA A 17 28.68 12.40 -12.12
CA ALA A 17 27.94 12.11 -10.90
C ALA A 17 27.40 13.44 -10.36
N GLN A 18 26.22 13.85 -10.81
CA GLN A 18 25.39 14.80 -10.07
C GLN A 18 24.08 14.10 -9.70
N ASN A 19 24.17 13.37 -8.59
CA ASN A 19 23.01 13.14 -7.74
C ASN A 19 22.34 14.51 -7.51
N PRO A 20 21.05 14.67 -7.88
CA PRO A 20 20.33 15.86 -7.44
C PRO A 20 20.30 15.88 -5.91
N PRO A 21 20.40 17.06 -5.28
CA PRO A 21 20.38 17.17 -3.82
C PRO A 21 19.07 16.61 -3.30
N ALA A 22 19.12 15.53 -2.52
CA ALA A 22 17.94 14.95 -1.90
C ALA A 22 17.50 15.75 -0.66
N ASP A 23 17.39 17.07 -0.81
CA ASP A 23 16.58 17.95 0.05
C ASP A 23 15.28 18.29 -0.70
N ARG A 24 14.42 17.26 -0.77
CA ARG A 24 12.97 17.36 -0.94
C ARG A 24 12.32 16.21 -0.18
N ILE A 25 12.65 16.03 1.10
CA ILE A 25 11.99 15.01 1.94
C ILE A 25 10.62 15.53 2.39
N GLY A 26 9.74 15.82 1.42
CA GLY A 26 8.33 16.08 1.68
C GLY A 26 7.61 14.76 1.85
N ARG A 27 7.00 14.53 3.04
CA ARG A 27 5.80 13.67 3.32
C ARG A 27 5.53 12.43 2.45
N ALA A 28 6.56 11.78 1.91
CA ALA A 28 6.37 10.67 0.99
C ALA A 28 6.16 9.38 1.79
N ARG A 29 5.01 8.72 1.57
CA ARG A 29 4.76 7.37 2.08
C ARG A 29 5.76 6.40 1.46
N ARG A 30 6.16 5.34 2.18
CA ARG A 30 7.12 4.35 1.65
C ARG A 30 6.49 3.46 0.58
N ARG A 31 7.30 2.68 -0.13
CA ARG A 31 6.80 1.59 -0.97
C ARG A 31 6.53 0.36 -0.10
N LEU A 32 5.34 -0.23 -0.24
CA LEU A 32 4.94 -1.46 0.45
C LEU A 32 4.04 -2.27 -0.47
N SER A 33 4.20 -3.59 -0.42
CA SER A 33 3.35 -4.56 -1.11
C SER A 33 3.40 -5.88 -0.36
N PHE A 34 2.29 -6.61 -0.34
CA PHE A 34 2.21 -7.93 0.31
C PHE A 34 2.08 -9.04 -0.73
N ALA A 35 2.76 -10.17 -0.51
CA ALA A 35 2.64 -11.38 -1.34
C ALA A 35 1.30 -12.12 -1.13
N ASP A 36 0.71 -11.98 0.06
CA ASP A 36 -0.61 -12.50 0.44
C ASP A 36 -1.14 -11.71 1.65
N LEU A 37 -2.30 -12.10 2.19
CA LEU A 37 -2.91 -11.43 3.35
C LEU A 37 -2.20 -11.74 4.67
N THR A 38 -1.46 -12.84 4.77
CA THR A 38 -0.79 -13.27 6.01
C THR A 38 0.39 -12.38 6.36
N GLY A 39 0.98 -11.70 5.37
CA GLY A 39 2.04 -10.70 5.57
C GLY A 39 1.59 -9.39 6.25
N ILE A 40 0.29 -9.13 6.37
CA ILE A 40 -0.23 -7.87 6.94
C ILE A 40 0.07 -7.75 8.43
N MET A 41 -0.28 -8.79 9.22
CA MET A 41 -0.14 -8.73 10.68
C MET A 41 1.32 -8.72 11.18
N PRO A 42 2.28 -9.45 10.56
CA PRO A 42 3.70 -9.27 10.85
C PRO A 42 4.18 -7.83 10.64
N GLU A 43 3.68 -7.15 9.61
CA GLU A 43 4.03 -5.74 9.35
C GLU A 43 3.40 -4.81 10.39
N VAL A 44 2.14 -5.04 10.78
CA VAL A 44 1.50 -4.31 11.89
C VAL A 44 2.29 -4.51 13.18
N ALA A 45 2.70 -5.74 13.49
CA ALA A 45 3.52 -6.04 14.67
C ALA A 45 4.88 -5.33 14.64
N ARG A 46 5.50 -5.22 13.46
CA ARG A 46 6.72 -4.41 13.28
C ARG A 46 6.47 -2.94 13.57
N LEU A 47 5.41 -2.37 12.99
CA LEU A 47 5.07 -0.96 13.18
C LEU A 47 4.70 -0.65 14.64
N ARG A 48 4.04 -1.57 15.35
CA ARG A 48 3.73 -1.44 16.78
C ARG A 48 4.96 -1.28 17.67
N ARG A 49 6.12 -1.85 17.27
CA ARG A 49 7.38 -1.67 18.02
C ARG A 49 8.00 -0.28 17.84
N GLY A 50 7.65 0.43 16.76
CA GLY A 50 8.16 1.76 16.49
C GLY A 50 7.87 2.21 15.06
N HIS A 51 7.15 3.33 14.93
CA HIS A 51 6.89 3.97 13.66
C HIS A 51 6.65 5.47 13.83
N ARG A 52 6.75 6.21 12.73
CA ARG A 52 6.20 7.57 12.57
C ARG A 52 5.23 7.58 11.39
N THR A 53 4.14 8.33 11.48
CA THR A 53 3.20 8.47 10.36
C THR A 53 3.51 9.72 9.52
N VAL A 54 3.33 9.62 8.21
CA VAL A 54 3.46 10.75 7.26
C VAL A 54 2.12 11.16 6.63
N GLY A 55 1.04 10.48 7.01
CA GLY A 55 -0.35 10.77 6.62
C GLY A 55 -1.16 11.43 7.75
N GLN A 56 -2.48 11.53 7.55
CA GLN A 56 -3.40 12.10 8.54
C GLN A 56 -3.87 11.11 9.61
N TRP A 57 -3.68 9.81 9.37
CA TRP A 57 -4.12 8.77 10.29
C TRP A 57 -2.98 8.25 11.16
N THR A 58 -3.30 7.91 12.40
CA THR A 58 -2.46 7.09 13.27
C THR A 58 -2.46 5.63 12.79
N LEU A 59 -1.51 4.82 13.27
CA LEU A 59 -1.54 3.38 12.96
C LEU A 59 -2.81 2.70 13.50
N ALA A 60 -3.31 3.10 14.67
CA ALA A 60 -4.55 2.59 15.23
C ALA A 60 -5.73 2.82 14.27
N GLN A 61 -5.84 4.04 13.76
CA GLN A 61 -6.83 4.44 12.77
C GLN A 61 -6.72 3.63 11.47
N MET A 62 -5.51 3.44 10.95
CA MET A 62 -5.30 2.58 9.78
C MET A 62 -5.77 1.14 10.04
N CYS A 63 -5.40 0.56 11.18
CA CYS A 63 -5.82 -0.80 11.54
C CYS A 63 -7.35 -0.91 11.64
N ARG A 64 -8.00 0.05 12.29
CA ARG A 64 -9.46 0.06 12.42
C ARG A 64 -10.16 0.17 11.06
N HIS A 65 -9.72 1.09 10.21
CA HIS A 65 -10.29 1.25 8.87
C HIS A 65 -10.13 0.00 8.01
N LEU A 66 -8.98 -0.67 8.11
CA LEU A 66 -8.75 -1.93 7.40
C LEU A 66 -9.67 -3.03 7.95
N ALA A 67 -9.83 -3.15 9.27
CA ALA A 67 -10.74 -4.12 9.89
C ALA A 67 -12.18 -3.94 9.39
N ASP A 68 -12.69 -2.70 9.41
CA ASP A 68 -14.02 -2.36 8.88
C ASP A 68 -14.16 -2.73 7.40
N SER A 69 -13.09 -2.56 6.62
CA SER A 69 -13.08 -2.96 5.21
C SER A 69 -13.19 -4.47 5.02
N PHE A 70 -12.46 -5.25 5.81
CA PHE A 70 -12.54 -6.72 5.77
C PHE A 70 -13.92 -7.21 6.21
N HIS A 71 -14.47 -6.68 7.30
CA HIS A 71 -15.82 -7.01 7.74
C HIS A 71 -16.88 -6.61 6.70
N GLY A 72 -16.77 -5.42 6.13
CA GLY A 72 -17.71 -4.93 5.12
C GLY A 72 -17.73 -5.76 3.83
N SER A 73 -16.64 -6.46 3.49
CA SER A 73 -16.64 -7.40 2.36
C SER A 73 -17.58 -8.59 2.56
N ILE A 74 -17.85 -8.95 3.83
CA ILE A 74 -18.70 -10.07 4.23
C ILE A 74 -20.10 -9.57 4.60
N ASP A 75 -20.18 -8.57 5.47
CA ASP A 75 -21.42 -8.10 6.09
C ASP A 75 -22.08 -6.93 5.34
N GLY A 76 -21.39 -6.38 4.35
CA GLY A 76 -21.77 -5.15 3.68
C GLY A 76 -21.31 -3.90 4.43
N PHE A 77 -21.36 -2.77 3.74
CA PHE A 77 -20.84 -1.49 4.24
C PHE A 77 -21.94 -0.56 4.77
N GLY A 78 -23.18 -1.05 4.91
CA GLY A 78 -24.32 -0.26 5.37
C GLY A 78 -24.65 0.98 4.51
N THR A 79 -24.14 1.05 3.27
CA THR A 79 -24.36 2.20 2.36
C THR A 79 -24.71 1.74 0.95
N ASN A 80 -25.74 2.38 0.36
CA ASN A 80 -26.16 2.17 -1.03
C ASN A 80 -25.56 3.19 -2.01
N ARG A 81 -24.45 3.87 -1.64
CA ARG A 81 -23.87 4.98 -2.42
C ARG A 81 -23.53 4.55 -3.84
N HIS A 82 -23.66 5.44 -4.84
CA HIS A 82 -23.10 5.25 -6.18
C HIS A 82 -23.59 4.05 -7.00
N ARG A 83 -24.82 3.56 -6.79
CA ARG A 83 -25.41 2.48 -7.60
C ARG A 83 -25.17 2.65 -9.11
N ILE A 84 -25.36 3.86 -9.63
CA ILE A 84 -25.20 4.20 -11.05
C ILE A 84 -23.71 4.29 -11.43
N MET A 85 -22.88 4.96 -10.62
CA MET A 85 -21.45 5.13 -10.90
C MET A 85 -20.67 3.80 -10.88
N ARG A 86 -21.11 2.83 -10.04
CA ARG A 86 -20.59 1.45 -10.02
C ARG A 86 -20.66 0.76 -11.37
N VAL A 87 -21.74 1.01 -12.12
CA VAL A 87 -22.03 0.32 -13.39
C VAL A 87 -21.08 0.78 -14.48
N PHE A 88 -20.81 2.08 -14.56
CA PHE A 88 -20.01 2.64 -15.67
C PHE A 88 -18.51 2.82 -15.34
N ILE A 89 -18.17 3.21 -14.11
CA ILE A 89 -16.79 3.63 -13.77
C ILE A 89 -16.10 2.59 -12.88
N GLY A 90 -16.85 1.88 -12.03
CA GLY A 90 -16.33 0.97 -11.01
C GLY A 90 -15.35 -0.07 -11.56
N ARG A 91 -15.69 -0.78 -12.64
CA ARG A 91 -14.79 -1.83 -13.18
C ARG A 91 -13.56 -1.28 -13.87
N ARG A 92 -13.66 -0.13 -14.54
CA ARG A 92 -12.48 0.51 -15.15
C ARG A 92 -11.54 1.05 -14.07
N ALA A 93 -12.07 1.56 -12.96
CA ALA A 93 -11.29 1.97 -11.80
C ALA A 93 -10.61 0.78 -11.10
N LEU A 94 -11.34 -0.32 -10.87
CA LEU A 94 -10.79 -1.55 -10.30
C LEU A 94 -9.62 -2.09 -11.14
N ARG A 95 -9.79 -2.15 -12.47
CA ARG A 95 -8.72 -2.56 -13.40
C ARG A 95 -7.48 -1.69 -13.27
N ARG A 96 -7.62 -0.38 -13.07
CA ARG A 96 -6.47 0.52 -12.84
C ARG A 96 -5.79 0.25 -11.52
N VAL A 97 -6.55 0.05 -10.43
CA VAL A 97 -6.01 -0.32 -9.12
C VAL A 97 -5.19 -1.62 -9.22
N PHE A 98 -5.74 -2.61 -9.91
CA PHE A 98 -5.07 -3.89 -10.11
C PHE A 98 -3.84 -3.79 -11.02
N ALA A 99 -3.93 -3.08 -12.14
CA ALA A 99 -2.79 -2.89 -13.06
C ALA A 99 -1.64 -2.12 -12.39
N ALA A 100 -1.95 -1.09 -11.59
CA ALA A 100 -0.95 -0.32 -10.86
C ALA A 100 -0.44 -1.02 -9.58
N ASN A 101 -1.09 -2.11 -9.15
CA ASN A 101 -0.92 -2.70 -7.82
C ASN A 101 -0.94 -1.64 -6.71
N GLY A 102 -1.87 -0.68 -6.81
CA GLY A 102 -1.83 0.53 -6.01
C GLY A 102 -3.07 1.39 -6.17
N ILE A 103 -3.36 2.19 -5.14
CA ILE A 103 -4.43 3.19 -5.14
C ILE A 103 -3.79 4.55 -5.41
N GLY A 104 -4.21 5.20 -6.50
CA GLY A 104 -3.72 6.53 -6.90
C GLY A 104 -4.26 7.66 -6.03
N ALA A 105 -3.63 8.83 -6.13
CA ALA A 105 -4.14 10.05 -5.49
C ALA A 105 -5.54 10.41 -6.05
N GLY A 106 -6.44 10.89 -5.18
CA GLY A 106 -7.81 11.29 -5.56
C GLY A 106 -8.91 10.28 -5.26
N PHE A 107 -8.61 9.07 -4.78
CA PHE A 107 -9.60 8.21 -4.14
C PHE A 107 -9.90 8.75 -2.73
N THR A 108 -10.87 9.65 -2.61
CA THR A 108 -11.34 10.10 -1.29
C THR A 108 -12.39 9.12 -0.76
N VAL A 109 -12.05 8.47 0.34
CA VAL A 109 -13.04 7.81 1.19
C VAL A 109 -13.86 8.92 1.85
N THR A 110 -15.19 8.76 1.90
CA THR A 110 -16.06 9.72 2.59
C THR A 110 -15.79 9.75 4.08
N GLU A 111 -15.99 10.91 4.70
CA GLU A 111 -15.78 11.19 6.13
C GLU A 111 -16.40 10.17 7.09
N ARG A 112 -17.52 9.52 6.70
CA ARG A 112 -18.21 8.48 7.49
C ARG A 112 -17.43 7.16 7.67
N LEU A 113 -16.41 6.91 6.84
CA LEU A 113 -15.53 5.75 6.95
C LEU A 113 -14.17 6.14 7.56
N ASN A 114 -14.06 7.38 8.06
CA ASN A 114 -12.91 7.76 8.84
C ASN A 114 -12.92 6.96 10.14
N PRO A 115 -11.79 6.36 10.50
CA PRO A 115 -11.66 5.70 11.78
C PRO A 115 -11.80 6.72 12.93
N PRO A 116 -12.30 6.30 14.11
CA PRO A 116 -12.43 7.17 15.27
C PRO A 116 -11.10 7.88 15.61
N SER A 117 -11.17 9.16 16.01
CA SER A 117 -9.97 9.95 16.34
C SER A 117 -9.26 9.46 17.60
N ASP A 118 -9.97 8.77 18.47
CA ASP A 118 -9.52 8.22 19.75
C ASP A 118 -9.17 6.71 19.68
N ALA A 119 -9.04 6.15 18.48
CA ALA A 119 -8.72 4.74 18.30
C ALA A 119 -7.41 4.36 19.01
N ALA A 120 -7.48 3.37 19.91
CA ALA A 120 -6.31 2.80 20.58
C ALA A 120 -5.66 1.69 19.73
N LEU A 121 -4.33 1.65 19.72
CA LEU A 121 -3.55 0.82 18.80
C LEU A 121 -3.76 -0.68 19.04
N ASP A 122 -3.65 -1.14 20.28
CA ASP A 122 -3.75 -2.56 20.62
C ASP A 122 -5.09 -3.19 20.27
N PRO A 123 -6.26 -2.63 20.67
CA PRO A 123 -7.54 -3.17 20.25
C PRO A 123 -7.75 -3.07 18.74
N SER A 124 -7.33 -1.97 18.10
CA SER A 124 -7.48 -1.82 16.65
C SER A 124 -6.66 -2.85 15.87
N ALA A 125 -5.45 -3.20 16.36
CA ALA A 125 -4.62 -4.24 15.75
C ALA A 125 -5.23 -5.64 15.97
N ALA A 126 -5.81 -5.91 17.13
CA ALA A 126 -6.51 -7.16 17.41
C ALA A 126 -7.78 -7.32 16.53
N ASP A 127 -8.56 -6.25 16.37
CA ASP A 127 -9.72 -6.22 15.48
C ASP A 127 -9.32 -6.54 14.03
N LEU A 128 -8.22 -5.97 13.54
CA LEU A 128 -7.72 -6.25 12.20
C LEU A 128 -7.30 -7.72 12.03
N ASP A 129 -6.61 -8.31 13.02
CA ASP A 129 -6.24 -9.72 12.99
C ASP A 129 -7.48 -10.62 12.91
N ALA A 130 -8.46 -10.35 13.77
CA ALA A 130 -9.73 -11.08 13.78
C ALA A 130 -10.48 -10.95 12.44
N ALA A 131 -10.51 -9.74 11.86
CA ALA A 131 -11.14 -9.48 10.57
C ALA A 131 -10.45 -10.22 9.41
N ILE A 132 -9.11 -10.25 9.38
CA ILE A 132 -8.34 -11.01 8.37
C ILE A 132 -8.60 -12.50 8.52
N ARG A 133 -8.54 -13.05 9.73
CA ARG A 133 -8.84 -14.47 9.99
C ARG A 133 -10.25 -14.84 9.54
N ARG A 134 -11.23 -13.99 9.87
CA ARG A 134 -12.63 -14.17 9.45
C ARG A 134 -12.76 -14.16 7.93
N PHE A 135 -12.10 -13.22 7.25
CA PHE A 135 -12.09 -13.16 5.78
C PHE A 135 -11.50 -14.42 5.14
N LEU A 136 -10.37 -14.91 5.65
CA LEU A 136 -9.70 -16.11 5.15
C LEU A 136 -10.55 -17.37 5.33
N ALA A 137 -11.25 -17.49 6.47
CA ALA A 137 -12.10 -18.63 6.79
C ALA A 137 -13.51 -18.56 6.18
N HIS A 138 -13.95 -17.37 5.73
CA HIS A 138 -15.27 -17.21 5.12
C HIS A 138 -15.37 -18.04 3.85
N CYS A 139 -16.44 -18.81 3.67
CA CYS A 139 -16.75 -19.57 2.45
C CYS A 139 -18.12 -19.18 1.85
N GLY A 140 -18.81 -18.22 2.46
CA GLY A 140 -20.14 -17.77 2.03
C GLY A 140 -20.11 -16.73 0.90
N PRO A 141 -21.29 -16.17 0.56
CA PRO A 141 -21.38 -15.08 -0.41
C PRO A 141 -20.65 -13.83 0.07
N TRP A 142 -20.21 -13.01 -0.88
CA TRP A 142 -19.60 -11.70 -0.63
C TRP A 142 -20.59 -10.59 -0.90
N ASP A 143 -20.53 -9.53 -0.10
CA ASP A 143 -21.33 -8.33 -0.36
C ASP A 143 -20.69 -7.49 -1.50
N VAL A 144 -21.46 -6.53 -1.98
CA VAL A 144 -21.15 -5.63 -3.08
C VAL A 144 -20.24 -4.51 -2.59
N HIS A 145 -19.03 -4.40 -3.16
CA HIS A 145 -18.16 -3.27 -2.87
C HIS A 145 -18.86 -1.95 -3.26
N PRO A 146 -18.93 -0.93 -2.37
CA PRO A 146 -19.69 0.30 -2.61
C PRO A 146 -19.32 1.04 -3.90
N PHE A 147 -18.06 0.95 -4.32
CA PHE A 147 -17.55 1.61 -5.52
C PHE A 147 -17.26 0.66 -6.69
N PHE A 148 -16.88 -0.59 -6.39
CA PHE A 148 -16.40 -1.54 -7.39
C PHE A 148 -17.44 -2.59 -7.76
N GLY A 149 -18.58 -2.63 -7.08
CA GLY A 149 -19.63 -3.62 -7.32
C GLY A 149 -19.28 -5.01 -6.80
N ARG A 150 -19.94 -6.04 -7.34
CA ARG A 150 -19.66 -7.45 -7.04
C ARG A 150 -18.21 -7.78 -7.43
N LEU A 151 -17.49 -8.42 -6.51
CA LEU A 151 -16.13 -8.89 -6.68
C LEU A 151 -16.08 -10.40 -6.37
N THR A 152 -15.18 -11.13 -7.04
CA THR A 152 -14.87 -12.52 -6.66
C THR A 152 -14.02 -12.56 -5.38
N ARG A 153 -13.80 -13.76 -4.81
CA ARG A 153 -12.87 -13.94 -3.69
C ARG A 153 -11.47 -13.45 -4.04
N GLU A 154 -11.00 -13.76 -5.24
CA GLU A 154 -9.66 -13.42 -5.72
C GLU A 154 -9.52 -11.90 -5.88
N GLU A 155 -10.56 -11.26 -6.42
CA GLU A 155 -10.61 -9.79 -6.55
C GLU A 155 -10.66 -9.11 -5.17
N TRP A 156 -11.47 -9.61 -4.23
CA TRP A 156 -11.49 -9.12 -2.85
C TRP A 156 -10.13 -9.30 -2.18
N THR A 157 -9.52 -10.48 -2.31
CA THR A 157 -8.21 -10.79 -1.74
C THR A 157 -7.14 -9.84 -2.28
N ARG A 158 -7.11 -9.62 -3.60
CA ARG A 158 -6.18 -8.68 -4.24
C ARG A 158 -6.44 -7.26 -3.81
N LEU A 159 -7.70 -6.84 -3.73
CA LEU A 159 -8.07 -5.50 -3.28
C LEU A 159 -7.64 -5.27 -1.83
N HIS A 160 -7.89 -6.21 -0.92
CA HIS A 160 -7.46 -6.12 0.48
C HIS A 160 -5.96 -6.03 0.64
N ARG A 161 -5.18 -6.78 -0.17
CA ARG A 161 -3.71 -6.67 -0.18
C ARG A 161 -3.25 -5.27 -0.59
N ILE A 162 -3.78 -4.75 -1.70
CA ILE A 162 -3.44 -3.42 -2.21
C ILE A 162 -3.87 -2.33 -1.22
N HIS A 163 -5.06 -2.47 -0.64
CA HIS A 163 -5.63 -1.51 0.30
C HIS A 163 -4.84 -1.45 1.60
N SER A 164 -4.49 -2.61 2.16
CA SER A 164 -3.65 -2.71 3.36
C SER A 164 -2.26 -2.13 3.11
N ALA A 165 -1.66 -2.45 1.96
CA ALA A 165 -0.37 -1.89 1.58
C ALA A 165 -0.41 -0.36 1.42
N HIS A 166 -1.50 0.17 0.84
CA HIS A 166 -1.70 1.60 0.70
C HIS A 166 -1.71 2.30 2.06
N HIS A 167 -2.55 1.87 3.00
CA HIS A 167 -2.65 2.50 4.32
C HIS A 167 -1.36 2.33 5.15
N LEU A 168 -0.85 1.11 5.28
CA LEU A 168 0.34 0.85 6.09
C LEU A 168 1.61 1.49 5.53
N SER A 169 1.63 1.88 4.25
CA SER A 169 2.73 2.64 3.67
C SER A 169 2.91 4.06 4.24
N PHE A 170 1.87 4.62 4.87
CA PHE A 170 1.97 5.92 5.54
C PHE A 170 2.63 5.83 6.92
N ALA A 171 2.81 4.62 7.47
CA ALA A 171 3.58 4.39 8.69
C ALA A 171 5.01 3.97 8.32
N ILE A 172 6.00 4.79 8.70
CA ILE A 172 7.42 4.58 8.46
C ILE A 172 8.03 3.94 9.71
N PRO A 173 8.54 2.69 9.64
CA PRO A 173 9.21 2.06 10.78
C PRO A 173 10.38 2.92 11.28
N THR A 174 10.56 3.00 12.59
CA THR A 174 11.68 3.76 13.21
C THR A 174 12.78 2.86 13.78
N GLY A 175 12.60 1.54 13.77
CA GLY A 175 13.63 0.54 14.12
C GLY A 175 14.42 0.02 12.92
N GLU A 176 15.56 -0.64 13.18
CA GLU A 176 16.48 -1.20 12.18
C GLU A 176 15.76 -1.92 11.01
N PRO A 177 16.23 -1.75 9.76
CA PRO A 177 15.73 -2.56 8.65
C PRO A 177 15.95 -4.04 8.97
N ALA A 178 14.99 -4.90 8.58
CA ALA A 178 15.20 -6.34 8.63
C ALA A 178 16.52 -6.64 7.90
N ALA A 179 17.46 -7.29 8.59
CA ALA A 179 18.74 -7.66 8.02
C ALA A 179 18.53 -8.31 6.65
N SER A 180 19.15 -7.73 5.61
CA SER A 180 19.25 -8.40 4.32
C SER A 180 19.83 -9.80 4.54
N PRO A 181 19.35 -10.85 3.85
CA PRO A 181 20.00 -12.15 3.93
C PRO A 181 21.43 -11.99 3.41
N SER A 182 22.40 -12.05 4.33
CA SER A 182 23.80 -12.18 4.02
C SER A 182 23.96 -13.45 3.19
N GLY A 183 24.42 -13.28 1.95
CA GLY A 183 24.80 -14.40 1.09
C GLY A 183 25.88 -15.26 1.78
N PRO A 184 26.02 -16.53 1.37
CA PRO A 184 26.91 -17.46 2.04
C PRO A 184 28.36 -16.95 1.95
N THR A 185 28.98 -16.76 3.11
CA THR A 185 30.43 -16.63 3.23
C THR A 185 31.02 -17.98 2.84
N LEU A 186 31.49 -18.10 1.60
CA LEU A 186 32.33 -19.22 1.17
C LEU A 186 33.66 -19.09 1.92
N PHE A 187 33.84 -19.93 2.94
CA PHE A 187 35.17 -20.25 3.45
C PHE A 187 35.84 -21.17 2.44
N PHE A 188 36.90 -20.68 1.79
CA PHE A 188 37.89 -21.53 1.17
C PHE A 188 38.78 -22.11 2.27
N ALA A 189 38.85 -23.43 2.32
CA ALA A 189 39.92 -24.19 2.96
C ALA A 189 40.63 -24.98 1.86
#